data_AF-A0A538SAB1-F1
#
_entry.id   AF-A0A538SAB1-F1
#
_cell.length_a   1.000
_cell.length_b   1.000
_cell.length_c   1.000
_cell.angle_alpha   90.00
_cell.angle_beta   90.00
_cell.angle_gamma   90.00
#
_symmetry.space_group_name_H-M   'P 1'
#
loop_
_entity.id
_entity.type
_entity.pdbx_description
1 polymer ?
#
loop_
_entity_poly.entity_id
_entity_poly.type
_entity_poly.pdbx_seq_one_letter_code
_entity_poly.pdbx_strand_id
1 'polypeptide(L)'
;MKIRLVQSGGLLGIVKACEIDSSALGAEAAEELERLVRGSGISSSGEHLSESARDLYHYEITIEDESRTLSVVFDDASLPPAARPMIGYLKRLARPEPPG
;
A
#
# COMPACT_ATOMS: atom_id res chain seq x y z
N MET A 1 -12.70 -1.52 7.67
CA MET A 1 -11.83 -1.17 6.51
C MET A 1 -10.72 -2.19 6.45
N LYS A 2 -10.41 -2.72 5.26
CA LYS A 2 -9.29 -3.62 5.04
C LYS A 2 -8.29 -3.01 4.06
N ILE A 3 -7.02 -3.26 4.27
CA ILE A 3 -5.96 -2.76 3.39
C ILE A 3 -4.97 -3.88 3.14
N ARG A 4 -4.65 -4.11 1.87
CA ARG A 4 -3.56 -4.97 1.45
C ARG A 4 -2.49 -4.16 0.73
N LEU A 5 -1.24 -4.41 1.09
CA LEU A 5 -0.07 -3.91 0.37
C LEU A 5 0.69 -5.11 -0.17
N VAL A 6 1.09 -5.04 -1.44
CA VAL A 6 2.17 -5.86 -2.01
C VAL A 6 3.26 -4.92 -2.48
N GLN A 7 4.46 -5.11 -1.95
CA GLN A 7 5.67 -4.50 -2.46
C GLN A 7 6.44 -5.54 -3.27
N SER A 8 6.73 -5.24 -4.52
CA SER A 8 7.57 -6.07 -5.41
C SER A 8 8.63 -5.22 -6.11
N GLY A 9 9.46 -5.84 -6.94
CA GLY A 9 10.56 -5.15 -7.61
C GLY A 9 11.74 -4.88 -6.66
N GLY A 10 12.44 -3.78 -6.88
CA GLY A 10 13.74 -3.55 -6.26
C GLY A 10 14.84 -4.47 -6.80
N LEU A 11 16.08 -4.17 -6.46
CA LEU A 11 17.25 -4.92 -6.94
C LEU A 11 17.23 -6.42 -6.59
N LEU A 12 16.65 -6.78 -5.44
CA LEU A 12 16.60 -8.18 -4.97
C LEU A 12 15.34 -8.93 -5.44
N GLY A 13 14.34 -8.24 -5.99
CA GLY A 13 13.09 -8.85 -6.45
C GLY A 13 12.24 -9.54 -5.36
N ILE A 14 12.50 -9.26 -4.08
CA ILE A 14 11.77 -9.89 -2.97
C ILE A 14 10.37 -9.28 -2.87
N VAL A 15 9.35 -10.14 -2.92
CA VAL A 15 7.96 -9.73 -2.67
C VAL A 15 7.70 -9.69 -1.17
N LYS A 16 7.11 -8.59 -0.70
CA LYS A 16 6.63 -8.42 0.67
C LYS A 16 5.16 -8.03 0.65
N ALA A 17 4.39 -8.58 1.56
CA ALA A 17 2.97 -8.24 1.68
C ALA A 17 2.56 -8.04 3.14
N CYS A 18 1.52 -7.22 3.33
CA CYS A 18 0.72 -7.22 4.56
C CYS A 18 -0.75 -7.05 4.21
N GLU A 19 -1.60 -7.60 5.08
CA GLU A 19 -3.03 -7.33 5.10
C GLU A 19 -3.40 -6.86 6.50
N ILE A 20 -4.19 -5.80 6.58
CA ILE A 20 -4.65 -5.20 7.82
C ILE A 20 -6.16 -5.05 7.75
N ASP A 21 -6.85 -5.62 8.73
CA ASP A 21 -8.27 -5.38 8.97
C ASP A 21 -8.42 -4.44 10.17
N SER A 22 -8.97 -3.25 9.92
CA SER A 22 -9.19 -2.24 10.97
C SER A 22 -10.12 -2.74 12.08
N SER A 23 -11.01 -3.70 11.79
CA SER A 23 -11.90 -4.29 12.80
C SER A 23 -11.16 -5.21 13.79
N ALA A 24 -9.98 -5.70 13.41
CA ALA A 24 -9.11 -6.50 14.26
C ALA A 24 -8.08 -5.65 15.03
N LEU A 25 -8.05 -4.33 14.80
CA LEU A 25 -7.17 -3.40 15.50
C LEU A 25 -7.85 -2.80 16.74
N GLY A 26 -7.04 -2.38 17.72
CA GLY A 26 -7.53 -1.50 18.79
C GLY A 26 -7.90 -0.12 18.23
N ALA A 27 -8.80 0.60 18.92
CA ALA A 27 -9.37 1.88 18.45
C ALA A 27 -8.32 2.90 17.98
N GLU A 28 -7.25 3.09 18.76
CA GLU A 28 -6.17 4.03 18.41
C GLU A 28 -5.46 3.66 17.09
N ALA A 29 -5.17 2.37 16.89
CA ALA A 29 -4.52 1.89 15.67
C ALA A 29 -5.44 1.92 14.46
N ALA A 30 -6.74 1.65 14.66
CA ALA A 30 -7.75 1.79 13.62
C ALA A 30 -7.89 3.25 13.17
N GLU A 31 -7.96 4.20 14.11
CA GLU A 31 -8.02 5.63 13.81
C GLU A 31 -6.78 6.13 13.06
N GLU A 32 -5.58 5.68 13.46
CA GLU A 32 -4.35 6.03 12.75
C GLU A 32 -4.35 5.49 11.32
N LEU A 33 -4.79 4.24 11.12
CA LEU A 33 -4.91 3.66 9.79
C LEU A 33 -5.87 4.47 8.91
N GLU A 34 -7.04 4.85 9.44
CA GLU A 34 -8.00 5.69 8.74
C GLU A 34 -7.44 7.06 8.38
N ARG A 35 -6.71 7.71 9.30
CA ARG A 35 -6.04 8.99 9.01
C ARG A 35 -5.02 8.85 7.88
N LEU A 36 -4.21 7.80 7.90
CA LEU A 36 -3.21 7.55 6.86
C LEU A 36 -3.86 7.31 5.48
N VAL A 37 -4.96 6.54 5.43
CA VAL A 37 -5.71 6.31 4.20
C VAL A 37 -6.32 7.61 3.67
N ARG A 38 -7.03 8.36 4.51
CA ARG A 38 -7.66 9.63 4.11
C ARG A 38 -6.64 10.67 3.68
N GLY A 39 -5.48 10.70 4.34
CA GLY A 39 -4.35 11.58 4.00
C GLY A 39 -3.57 11.16 2.76
N SER A 40 -3.74 9.93 2.25
CA SER A 40 -2.94 9.41 1.14
C SER A 40 -3.21 10.09 -0.22
N GLY A 41 -4.40 10.68 -0.38
CA GLY A 41 -4.86 11.22 -1.67
C GLY A 41 -5.30 10.16 -2.68
N ILE A 42 -5.33 8.88 -2.30
CA ILE A 42 -5.81 7.80 -3.17
C ILE A 42 -7.34 7.82 -3.18
N SER A 43 -7.92 8.18 -4.32
CA SER A 43 -9.38 8.31 -4.48
C SER A 43 -9.99 7.39 -5.54
N SER A 44 -9.17 6.80 -6.41
CA SER A 44 -9.61 5.97 -7.54
C SER A 44 -8.61 4.85 -7.80
N SER A 45 -9.10 3.76 -8.37
CA SER A 45 -8.27 2.66 -8.87
C SER A 45 -7.48 3.08 -10.12
N GLY A 46 -6.34 2.44 -10.37
CA GLY A 46 -5.53 2.69 -11.56
C GLY A 46 -4.07 2.29 -11.40
N GLU A 47 -3.31 2.40 -12.47
CA GLU A 47 -1.86 2.18 -12.46
C GLU A 47 -1.14 3.49 -12.81
N HIS A 48 -0.23 3.87 -11.94
CA HIS A 48 0.63 5.03 -12.12
C HIS A 48 2.06 4.50 -12.09
N LEU A 49 2.63 4.27 -13.26
CA LEU A 49 3.98 3.75 -13.41
C LEU A 49 4.77 4.74 -14.26
N SER A 50 6.00 5.02 -13.85
CA SER A 50 6.94 5.80 -14.64
C SER A 50 7.50 4.94 -15.78
N GLU A 51 7.91 5.57 -16.87
CA GLU A 51 8.55 4.87 -18.00
C GLU A 51 9.98 4.37 -17.66
N SER A 52 10.45 4.61 -16.44
CA SER A 52 11.85 4.48 -16.04
C SER A 52 12.09 3.40 -14.97
N ALA A 53 13.25 2.73 -15.12
CA ALA A 53 13.95 1.84 -14.19
C ALA A 53 13.29 0.47 -13.86
N ARG A 54 13.99 -0.62 -14.26
CA ARG A 54 13.63 -2.02 -13.95
C ARG A 54 13.76 -2.38 -12.46
N ASP A 55 14.42 -1.54 -11.68
CA ASP A 55 14.79 -1.77 -10.28
C ASP A 55 13.99 -0.93 -9.28
N LEU A 56 12.95 -0.22 -9.71
CA LEU A 56 12.04 0.46 -8.78
C LEU A 56 11.22 -0.55 -7.96
N TYR A 57 10.82 -0.15 -6.77
CA TYR A 57 9.75 -0.86 -6.08
C TYR A 57 8.41 -0.51 -6.69
N HIS A 58 7.57 -1.52 -6.82
CA HIS A 58 6.15 -1.37 -7.12
C HIS A 58 5.34 -1.62 -5.85
N TYR A 59 4.29 -0.83 -5.67
CA TYR A 59 3.37 -0.89 -4.56
C TYR A 59 1.96 -1.09 -5.13
N GLU A 60 1.47 -2.31 -5.03
CA GLU A 60 0.06 -2.62 -5.26
C GLU A 60 -0.69 -2.46 -3.94
N ILE A 61 -1.73 -1.63 -3.95
CA ILE A 61 -2.47 -1.24 -2.76
C ILE A 61 -3.95 -1.49 -3.02
N THR A 62 -4.55 -2.36 -2.22
CA THR A 62 -6.00 -2.56 -2.20
C THR A 62 -6.56 -1.98 -0.92
N ILE A 63 -7.55 -1.09 -1.04
CA ILE A 63 -8.27 -0.48 0.08
C ILE A 63 -9.74 -0.85 -0.06
N GLU A 64 -10.28 -1.53 0.95
CA GLU A 64 -11.69 -1.91 1.04
C GLU A 64 -12.31 -1.17 2.23
N ASP A 65 -13.27 -0.31 1.94
CA ASP A 65 -14.15 0.32 2.93
C ASP A 65 -15.62 -0.10 2.68
N GLU A 66 -16.54 0.34 3.52
CA GLU A 66 -17.97 -0.05 3.39
C GLU A 66 -18.61 0.46 2.10
N SER A 67 -18.04 1.48 1.46
CA SER A 67 -18.59 2.16 0.29
C SER A 67 -17.94 1.75 -1.02
N ARG A 68 -16.69 1.29 -1.00
CA ARG A 68 -15.90 1.00 -2.20
C ARG A 68 -14.69 0.11 -1.94
N THR A 69 -14.24 -0.52 -3.03
CA THR A 69 -12.93 -1.15 -3.16
C THR A 69 -12.10 -0.36 -4.16
N LEU A 70 -10.92 0.10 -3.75
CA LEU A 70 -9.93 0.75 -4.58
C LEU A 70 -8.72 -0.17 -4.74
N SER A 71 -8.22 -0.32 -5.96
CA SER A 71 -6.96 -1.00 -6.24
C SER A 71 -6.08 -0.09 -7.09
N VAL A 72 -4.92 0.29 -6.54
CA VAL A 72 -4.01 1.23 -7.19
C VAL A 72 -2.59 0.71 -7.15
N VAL A 73 -1.85 0.93 -8.24
CA VAL A 73 -0.44 0.60 -8.35
C VAL A 73 0.38 1.88 -8.52
N PHE A 74 1.44 2.00 -7.72
CA PHE A 74 2.47 3.03 -7.86
C PHE A 74 3.85 2.39 -7.96
N ASP A 75 4.78 3.06 -8.62
CA ASP A 75 6.22 2.86 -8.40
C ASP A 75 6.80 3.95 -7.47
N ASP A 76 8.08 3.84 -7.10
CA ASP A 76 8.75 4.81 -6.24
C ASP A 76 8.72 6.27 -6.79
N ALA A 77 8.68 6.41 -8.12
CA ALA A 77 8.74 7.69 -8.81
C ALA A 77 7.37 8.38 -8.92
N SER A 78 6.31 7.60 -9.08
CA SER A 78 4.93 8.04 -9.23
C SER A 78 4.17 8.11 -7.90
N LEU A 79 4.67 7.49 -6.83
CA LEU A 79 4.03 7.50 -5.52
C LEU A 79 3.83 8.93 -4.99
N PRO A 80 2.58 9.37 -4.77
CA PRO A 80 2.29 10.71 -4.28
C PRO A 80 2.97 10.96 -2.92
N PRO A 81 3.56 12.15 -2.68
CA PRO A 81 4.17 12.47 -1.40
C PRO A 81 3.22 12.27 -0.20
N ALA A 82 1.93 12.54 -0.39
CA ALA A 82 0.88 12.37 0.62
C ALA A 82 0.63 10.90 0.99
N ALA A 83 0.89 9.95 0.08
CA ALA A 83 0.73 8.52 0.32
C ALA A 83 1.95 7.88 1.02
N ARG A 84 3.11 8.56 1.04
CA ARG A 84 4.36 8.02 1.62
C ARG A 84 4.23 7.62 3.10
N PRO A 85 3.57 8.38 3.99
CA PRO A 85 3.36 7.96 5.37
C PRO A 85 2.58 6.65 5.49
N MET A 86 1.50 6.50 4.69
CA MET A 86 0.69 5.29 4.65
C MET A 86 1.54 4.09 4.18
N ILE A 87 2.26 4.24 3.07
CA ILE A 87 3.16 3.19 2.58
C ILE A 87 4.24 2.83 3.60
N GLY A 88 4.84 3.82 4.26
CA GLY A 88 5.81 3.60 5.32
C GLY A 88 5.25 2.80 6.49
N TYR A 89 4.01 3.11 6.91
CA TYR A 89 3.30 2.36 7.95
C TYR A 89 3.10 0.89 7.54
N LEU A 90 2.54 0.65 6.35
CA LEU A 90 2.27 -0.69 5.83
C LEU A 90 3.56 -1.51 5.64
N LYS A 91 4.63 -0.90 5.12
CA LYS A 91 5.94 -1.56 4.92
C LYS A 91 6.58 -2.09 6.21
N ARG A 92 6.34 -1.45 7.37
CA ARG A 92 6.83 -1.97 8.67
C ARG A 92 6.11 -3.25 9.08
N LEU A 93 4.86 -3.41 8.64
CA LEU A 93 4.01 -4.56 8.94
C LEU A 93 4.17 -5.66 7.88
N ALA A 94 4.58 -5.30 6.68
CA ALA A 94 4.86 -6.24 5.60
C ALA A 94 5.90 -7.30 5.98
N ARG A 95 5.68 -8.52 5.52
CA ARG A 95 6.58 -9.66 5.67
C ARG A 95 6.89 -10.24 4.29
N PRO A 96 8.05 -10.89 4.10
CA PRO A 96 8.34 -11.62 2.88
C PRO A 96 7.21 -12.61 2.58
N GLU A 97 6.66 -12.54 1.38
CA GLU A 97 5.70 -13.53 0.91
C GLU A 97 6.49 -14.71 0.35
N PRO A 98 6.24 -15.96 0.79
CA PRO A 98 6.93 -17.11 0.24
C PRO A 98 6.60 -17.23 -1.26
N PRO A 99 7.58 -17.59 -2.11
CA PRO A 99 7.28 -17.92 -3.50
C PRO A 99 6.31 -19.10 -3.53
N GLY A 100 5.16 -18.92 -4.20
CA GLY A 100 4.18 -19.97 -4.44
C GLY A 100 4.62 -20.97 -5.50
#